data_AF-A0A9Q3ISC2-F1
#
_entry.id   AF-A0A9Q3ISC2-F1
#
_cell.length_a   1.000
_cell.length_b   1.000
_cell.length_c   1.000
_cell.angle_alpha   90.00
_cell.angle_beta   90.00
_cell.angle_gamma   90.00
#
_symmetry.space_group_name_H-M   'P 1'
#
loop_
_entity.id
_entity.type
_entity.pdbx_description
1 polymer ?
#
loop_
_entity_poly.entity_id
_entity_poly.type
_entity_poly.pdbx_seq_one_letter_code
_entity_poly.pdbx_strand_id
1 'polypeptide(L)'
;MTSVSLSPRKARWTAFLSPFSSCIALTPGRANPADPPSWRADYIPDSTTTNVPILQMINPSTVPNPSPSPISLGMIGTSQPSLLRPDPHFVFPSPAELSRLLCLGLGFEPTCQEVWRDAQGFSWHQGRLFVPQAGRQLVFATFHSSPTGGHQGLAHTLSVFTQTFSWPGLWQELVDFISTCDSCQQAKALRKVPAGLLKSLPVPSQPWSSIGMDFIVKLPKSCGFDAILVIVDLYTKGAHLVPCNEAKDSPKLATIFID
;
A
#
# COMPACT_ATOMS: atom_id res chain seq x y z
N MET A 1 8.64 21.53 -11.71
CA MET A 1 9.64 21.03 -10.75
C MET A 1 9.77 19.51 -10.90
N THR A 2 10.80 19.03 -11.59
CA THR A 2 11.08 17.58 -11.75
C THR A 2 12.13 17.18 -10.72
N SER A 3 11.72 16.53 -9.62
CA SER A 3 12.69 16.00 -8.66
C SER A 3 13.39 14.77 -9.24
N VAL A 4 14.72 14.74 -9.15
CA VAL A 4 15.59 13.66 -9.64
C VAL A 4 15.44 12.38 -8.81
N SER A 5 14.85 12.45 -7.61
CA SER A 5 14.61 11.29 -6.74
C SER A 5 13.18 10.74 -6.86
N LEU A 6 13.07 9.42 -6.98
CA LEU A 6 11.80 8.70 -6.93
C LEU A 6 11.32 8.62 -5.48
N SER A 7 10.03 8.85 -5.25
CA SER A 7 9.42 8.59 -3.94
C SER A 7 9.32 7.08 -3.67
N PRO A 8 9.18 6.63 -2.41
CA PRO A 8 9.08 5.21 -2.08
C PRO A 8 7.95 4.49 -2.82
N ARG A 9 6.82 5.18 -3.05
CA ARG A 9 5.71 4.67 -3.86
C ARG A 9 6.10 4.51 -5.33
N LYS A 10 6.82 5.48 -5.92
CA LYS A 10 7.29 5.42 -7.31
C LYS A 10 8.31 4.29 -7.50
N ALA A 11 9.26 4.13 -6.57
CA ALA A 11 10.26 3.06 -6.61
C ALA A 11 9.63 1.65 -6.58
N ARG A 12 8.60 1.44 -5.77
CA ARG A 12 7.84 0.16 -5.75
C ARG A 12 7.19 -0.16 -7.09
N TRP A 13 6.58 0.83 -7.74
CA TRP A 13 5.98 0.66 -9.07
C TRP A 13 7.03 0.38 -10.13
N THR A 14 8.18 1.07 -10.10
CA THR A 14 9.29 0.80 -11.02
C THR A 14 9.82 -0.61 -10.87
N ALA A 15 9.98 -1.12 -9.64
CA ALA A 15 10.41 -2.50 -9.38
C ALA A 15 9.37 -3.53 -9.83
N PHE A 16 8.08 -3.23 -9.71
CA PHE A 16 7.02 -4.10 -10.20
C PHE A 16 6.94 -4.14 -11.73
N LEU A 17 7.23 -3.01 -12.40
CA LEU A 17 7.15 -2.88 -13.85
C LEU A 17 8.42 -3.31 -14.58
N SER A 18 9.58 -3.39 -13.89
CA SER A 18 10.86 -3.77 -14.50
C SER A 18 10.91 -5.15 -15.19
N PRO A 19 10.14 -6.18 -14.78
CA PRO A 19 10.09 -7.45 -15.50
C PRO A 19 9.32 -7.37 -16.82
N PHE A 20 8.48 -6.34 -16.98
CA PHE A 20 7.69 -6.12 -18.19
C PHE A 20 8.48 -5.17 -19.11
N SER A 21 8.99 -5.69 -20.23
CA SER A 21 9.64 -4.88 -21.27
C SER A 21 8.63 -3.96 -21.94
N SER A 22 8.35 -2.82 -21.31
CA SER A 22 7.35 -1.87 -21.76
C SER A 22 8.02 -0.57 -22.20
N CYS A 23 7.72 -0.14 -23.41
CA CYS A 23 8.10 1.17 -23.92
C CYS A 23 6.94 2.13 -23.64
N ILE A 24 7.15 3.13 -22.78
CA ILE A 24 6.14 4.16 -22.50
C ILE A 24 6.24 5.21 -23.61
N ALA A 25 5.39 5.09 -24.63
CA ALA A 25 5.22 6.12 -25.64
C ALA A 25 4.25 7.19 -25.14
N LEU A 26 4.67 8.46 -25.13
CA LEU A 26 3.83 9.57 -24.70
C LEU A 26 2.97 10.05 -25.88
N THR A 27 1.68 9.79 -25.83
CA THR A 27 0.73 10.28 -26.85
C THR A 27 0.18 11.64 -26.44
N PRO A 28 0.31 12.70 -27.26
CA PRO A 28 -0.30 14.01 -26.98
C PRO A 28 -1.81 13.89 -26.81
N GLY A 29 -2.40 14.61 -25.85
CA GLY A 29 -3.81 14.44 -25.46
C GLY A 29 -4.84 14.60 -26.60
N ARG A 30 -4.51 15.33 -27.67
CA ARG A 30 -5.38 15.45 -28.87
C ARG A 30 -5.44 14.17 -29.70
N ALA A 31 -4.41 13.33 -29.62
CA ALA A 31 -4.30 12.04 -30.31
C ALA A 31 -4.59 10.85 -29.38
N ASN A 32 -4.98 11.12 -28.13
CA ASN A 32 -5.45 10.13 -27.18
C ASN A 32 -6.98 10.21 -27.12
N PRO A 33 -7.71 9.53 -28.04
CA PRO A 33 -9.13 9.39 -27.85
C PRO A 33 -9.31 8.70 -26.50
N ALA A 34 -9.98 9.38 -25.56
CA ALA A 34 -10.53 8.67 -24.41
C ALA A 34 -11.33 7.50 -24.98
N ASP A 35 -11.36 6.37 -24.28
CA ASP A 35 -12.12 5.19 -24.68
C ASP A 35 -13.44 5.14 -23.89
N PRO A 36 -14.46 5.95 -24.25
CA PRO A 36 -15.76 5.89 -23.62
C PRO A 36 -16.59 4.63 -23.96
N PRO A 37 -16.46 3.92 -25.10
CA PRO A 37 -17.33 2.79 -25.38
C PRO A 37 -16.89 1.46 -24.77
N SER A 38 -15.58 1.19 -24.56
CA SER A 38 -15.14 -0.13 -24.06
C SER A 38 -15.52 -0.43 -22.61
N TRP A 39 -15.95 0.59 -21.85
CA TRP A 39 -16.43 0.44 -20.47
C TRP A 39 -17.92 0.07 -20.39
N ARG A 40 -18.61 0.00 -21.52
CA ARG A 40 -19.99 -0.46 -21.61
C ARG A 40 -20.03 -1.97 -21.80
N ALA A 41 -20.71 -2.69 -20.91
CA ALA A 41 -20.86 -4.14 -20.99
C ALA A 41 -21.64 -4.61 -22.24
N ASP A 42 -22.36 -3.69 -22.90
CA ASP A 42 -23.20 -3.91 -24.08
C ASP A 42 -22.58 -3.40 -25.38
N TYR A 43 -21.32 -2.91 -25.37
CA TYR A 43 -20.67 -2.41 -26.58
C TYR A 43 -20.15 -3.55 -27.47
N ILE A 44 -20.75 -3.68 -28.65
CA ILE A 44 -20.30 -4.57 -29.73
C ILE A 44 -19.62 -3.67 -30.78
N PRO A 45 -18.33 -3.84 -31.08
CA PRO A 45 -17.67 -3.02 -32.08
C PRO A 45 -18.20 -3.34 -33.49
N ASP A 46 -18.64 -2.32 -34.21
CA ASP A 46 -19.01 -2.46 -35.62
C ASP A 46 -17.79 -2.80 -36.47
N SER A 47 -17.89 -3.90 -37.22
CA SER A 47 -16.81 -4.49 -38.04
C SER A 47 -16.22 -3.58 -39.13
N THR A 48 -16.77 -2.37 -39.33
CA THR A 48 -16.39 -1.44 -40.38
C THR A 48 -15.30 -0.43 -39.98
N THR A 49 -14.87 -0.38 -38.72
CA THR A 49 -13.86 0.59 -38.24
C THR A 49 -12.49 -0.07 -37.99
N THR A 50 -11.87 -0.60 -39.05
CA THR A 50 -10.61 -1.36 -39.00
C THR A 50 -9.32 -0.53 -39.07
N ASN A 51 -9.25 0.66 -38.46
CA ASN A 51 -8.00 1.43 -38.44
C ASN A 51 -7.64 2.12 -37.11
N VAL A 52 -8.24 1.70 -35.99
CA VAL A 52 -7.68 1.99 -34.66
C VAL A 52 -7.10 0.69 -34.11
N PRO A 53 -5.86 0.68 -33.59
CA PRO A 53 -5.30 -0.51 -32.98
C PRO A 53 -6.15 -0.84 -31.76
N ILE A 54 -7.07 -1.77 -31.93
CA ILE A 54 -7.79 -2.41 -30.83
C ILE A 54 -6.70 -2.91 -29.89
N LEU A 55 -6.76 -2.45 -28.64
CA LEU A 55 -5.91 -2.93 -27.56
C LEU A 55 -6.32 -4.38 -27.32
N GLN A 56 -5.75 -5.26 -28.14
CA GLN A 56 -6.01 -6.68 -28.09
C GLN A 56 -5.52 -7.13 -26.72
N MET A 57 -6.45 -7.48 -25.84
CA MET A 57 -6.11 -8.10 -24.57
C MET A 57 -5.18 -9.27 -24.89
N ILE A 58 -3.95 -9.21 -24.37
CA ILE A 58 -2.94 -10.24 -24.57
C ILE A 58 -3.56 -11.54 -24.09
N ASN A 59 -3.78 -12.47 -25.03
CA ASN A 59 -4.28 -13.79 -24.69
C ASN A 59 -3.20 -14.50 -23.86
N PRO A 60 -3.47 -14.91 -22.61
CA PRO A 60 -2.45 -15.51 -21.73
C PRO A 60 -1.80 -16.77 -22.31
N SER A 61 -2.44 -17.41 -23.30
CA SER A 61 -1.89 -18.56 -24.02
C SER A 61 -0.88 -18.22 -25.13
N THR A 62 -0.68 -16.93 -25.44
CA THR A 62 0.32 -16.44 -26.42
C THR A 62 1.60 -15.90 -25.78
N VAL A 63 1.67 -15.87 -24.44
CA VAL A 63 2.91 -15.54 -23.74
C VAL A 63 3.82 -16.77 -23.79
N PRO A 64 5.02 -16.70 -24.39
CA PRO A 64 5.96 -17.81 -24.34
C PRO A 64 6.24 -18.12 -22.87
N ASN A 65 5.92 -19.35 -22.46
CA ASN A 65 6.26 -19.84 -21.13
C ASN A 65 7.79 -19.76 -21.01
N PRO A 66 8.36 -18.97 -20.08
CA PRO A 66 9.81 -18.90 -19.97
C PRO A 66 10.30 -20.26 -19.46
N SER A 67 10.84 -21.07 -20.37
CA SER A 67 11.60 -22.25 -19.98
C SER A 67 12.76 -21.77 -19.10
N PRO A 68 13.09 -22.47 -18.01
CA PRO A 68 14.22 -22.11 -17.17
C PRO A 68 15.51 -22.47 -17.91
N SER A 69 15.99 -21.59 -18.78
CA SER A 69 17.38 -21.66 -19.21
C SER A 69 18.27 -21.13 -18.08
N PRO A 70 19.32 -21.87 -17.70
CA PRO A 70 20.19 -21.48 -16.61
C PRO A 70 20.97 -20.22 -17.01
N ILE A 71 20.69 -19.11 -16.35
CA ILE A 71 21.53 -17.92 -16.43
C ILE A 71 22.85 -18.29 -15.74
N SER A 72 23.91 -18.42 -16.52
CA SER A 72 25.26 -18.59 -16.00
C SER A 72 25.67 -17.27 -15.34
N LEU A 73 25.63 -17.24 -14.01
CA LEU A 73 26.07 -16.10 -13.22
C LEU A 73 27.60 -16.13 -13.18
N GLY A 74 28.23 -15.36 -14.06
CA GLY A 74 29.66 -15.08 -14.00
C GLY A 74 30.00 -14.50 -12.63
N MET A 75 30.95 -15.16 -11.95
CA MET A 75 31.51 -14.74 -10.67
C MET A 75 32.08 -13.33 -10.78
N ILE A 76 31.33 -12.34 -10.26
CA ILE A 76 31.86 -11.02 -9.95
C ILE A 76 31.65 -10.80 -8.45
N GLY A 77 32.77 -10.79 -7.74
CA GLY A 77 33.02 -10.03 -6.52
C GLY A 77 32.03 -10.22 -5.38
N THR A 78 32.47 -10.92 -4.35
CA THR A 78 31.94 -10.84 -2.99
C THR A 78 31.73 -9.38 -2.56
N SER A 79 30.50 -8.90 -2.62
CA SER A 79 30.04 -7.78 -1.79
C SER A 79 28.72 -8.19 -1.19
N GLN A 80 28.72 -8.34 0.13
CA GLN A 80 27.58 -8.69 0.97
C GLN A 80 26.31 -7.93 0.53
N PRO A 81 25.11 -8.56 0.56
CA PRO A 81 23.88 -7.79 0.48
C PRO A 81 23.91 -6.82 1.66
N SER A 82 24.03 -5.54 1.32
CA SER A 82 24.03 -4.43 2.26
C SER A 82 22.83 -4.57 3.17
N LEU A 83 23.13 -4.93 4.41
CA LEU A 83 22.20 -4.97 5.52
C LEU A 83 21.43 -3.65 5.51
N LEU A 84 20.10 -3.72 5.44
CA LEU A 84 19.27 -2.61 5.91
C LEU A 84 19.79 -2.31 7.31
N ARG A 85 20.38 -1.13 7.48
CA ARG A 85 20.91 -0.70 8.77
C ARG A 85 19.83 -0.94 9.82
N PRO A 86 20.18 -1.54 10.97
CA PRO A 86 19.29 -1.53 12.12
C PRO A 86 18.80 -0.09 12.30
N ASP A 87 17.51 0.09 12.49
CA ASP A 87 16.95 1.39 12.82
C ASP A 87 17.81 2.00 13.95
N PRO A 88 18.43 3.18 13.77
CA PRO A 88 19.32 3.76 14.78
C PRO A 88 18.60 4.08 16.10
N HIS A 89 17.26 4.02 16.12
CA HIS A 89 16.45 4.14 17.34
C HIS A 89 16.10 2.78 17.97
N PHE A 90 16.41 1.66 17.31
CA PHE A 90 16.31 0.34 17.91
C PHE A 90 17.51 0.11 18.82
N VAL A 91 17.36 0.53 20.07
CA VAL A 91 18.28 0.15 21.14
C VAL A 91 18.05 -1.34 21.40
N PHE A 92 18.98 -2.16 20.94
CA PHE A 92 19.07 -3.55 21.37
C PHE A 92 19.07 -3.52 22.92
N PRO A 93 18.15 -4.23 23.61
CA PRO A 93 18.23 -4.30 25.05
C PRO A 93 19.62 -4.77 25.45
N SER A 94 20.17 -4.20 26.52
CA SER A 94 21.54 -4.48 26.91
C SER A 94 21.74 -6.01 27.02
N PRO A 95 22.94 -6.54 26.74
CA PRO A 95 23.23 -7.96 26.97
C PRO A 95 22.84 -8.41 28.40
N ALA A 96 22.85 -7.48 29.37
CA ALA A 96 22.35 -7.69 30.72
C ALA A 96 20.82 -7.87 30.79
N GLU A 97 20.02 -7.07 30.08
CA GLU A 97 18.57 -7.29 29.95
C GLU A 97 18.29 -8.67 29.35
N LEU A 98 18.92 -9.00 28.22
CA LEU A 98 18.70 -10.29 27.54
C LEU A 98 19.13 -11.48 28.40
N SER A 99 20.25 -11.36 29.13
CA SER A 99 20.69 -12.40 30.08
C SER A 99 19.66 -12.61 31.19
N ARG A 100 19.01 -11.54 31.68
CA ARG A 100 17.95 -11.65 32.70
C ARG A 100 16.70 -12.36 32.17
N LEU A 101 16.36 -12.18 30.89
CA LEU A 101 15.16 -12.77 30.28
C LEU A 101 15.36 -14.22 29.83
N LEU A 102 16.60 -14.66 29.57
CA LEU A 102 16.91 -15.97 28.98
C LEU A 102 17.74 -16.91 29.89
N CYS A 103 18.30 -16.43 31.01
CA CYS A 103 19.01 -17.25 31.99
C CYS A 103 18.10 -17.99 33.00
N LEU A 104 16.78 -18.02 32.81
CA LEU A 104 15.96 -18.98 33.54
C LEU A 104 16.22 -20.35 32.90
N GLY A 105 17.11 -21.12 33.55
CA GLY A 105 17.55 -22.47 33.19
C GLY A 105 16.40 -23.47 33.10
N LEU A 106 15.57 -23.31 32.07
CA LEU A 106 14.48 -24.20 31.73
C LEU A 106 15.02 -25.12 30.64
N GLY A 107 15.42 -26.32 31.08
CA GLY A 107 15.89 -27.39 30.21
C GLY A 107 14.93 -27.56 29.03
N PHE A 108 15.45 -27.32 27.84
CA PHE A 108 14.71 -27.49 26.60
C PHE A 108 15.49 -28.44 25.69
N GLU A 109 14.87 -29.56 25.35
CA GLU A 109 15.34 -30.46 24.30
C GLU A 109 14.85 -29.91 22.95
N PRO A 110 15.75 -29.48 22.05
CA PRO A 110 15.37 -28.82 20.82
C PRO A 110 14.73 -29.81 19.83
N THR A 111 13.51 -29.53 19.38
CA THR A 111 12.89 -30.22 18.23
C THR A 111 13.52 -29.79 16.88
N CYS A 112 14.34 -28.73 16.86
CA CYS A 112 15.06 -28.24 15.69
C CYS A 112 16.54 -28.63 15.77
N GLN A 113 17.04 -29.34 14.76
CA GLN A 113 18.36 -29.97 14.77
C GLN A 113 19.57 -29.00 14.67
N GLU A 114 19.36 -27.68 14.64
CA GLU A 114 20.43 -26.69 14.42
C GLU A 114 20.36 -25.50 15.40
N VAL A 115 20.11 -25.76 16.68
CA VAL A 115 20.22 -24.75 17.73
C VAL A 115 21.55 -24.91 18.45
N TRP A 116 22.40 -23.89 18.45
CA TRP A 116 23.68 -23.90 19.17
C TRP A 116 23.68 -22.87 20.30
N ARG A 117 24.45 -23.15 21.36
CA ARG A 117 24.52 -22.29 22.55
C ARG A 117 25.84 -21.55 22.59
N ASP A 118 25.81 -20.25 22.88
CA ASP A 118 27.03 -19.46 23.06
C ASP A 118 27.59 -19.54 24.49
N ALA A 119 28.76 -18.95 24.70
CA ALA A 119 29.44 -18.92 26.01
C ALA A 119 28.64 -18.17 27.09
N GLN A 120 27.64 -17.37 26.71
CA GLN A 120 26.77 -16.62 27.63
C GLN A 120 25.46 -17.37 27.92
N GLY A 121 25.26 -18.55 27.33
CA GLY A 121 24.09 -19.39 27.55
C GLY A 121 22.93 -19.14 26.58
N PHE A 122 23.07 -18.23 25.62
CA PHE A 122 22.03 -17.95 24.64
C PHE A 122 21.99 -19.00 23.54
N SER A 123 20.78 -19.32 23.09
CA SER A 123 20.55 -20.28 22.01
C SER A 123 20.37 -19.54 20.69
N TRP A 124 20.97 -20.04 19.62
CA TRP A 124 20.98 -19.39 18.30
C TRP A 124 20.51 -20.36 17.22
N HIS A 125 19.70 -19.86 16.29
CA HIS A 125 19.18 -20.61 15.14
C HIS A 125 19.22 -19.71 13.90
N GLN A 126 19.94 -20.14 12.85
CA GLN A 126 20.09 -19.39 11.60
C GLN A 126 20.54 -17.93 11.79
N GLY A 127 21.51 -17.70 12.68
CA GLY A 127 22.03 -16.35 12.98
C GLY A 127 21.09 -15.46 13.79
N ARG A 128 20.00 -16.01 14.32
CA ARG A 128 18.99 -15.30 15.12
C ARG A 128 18.86 -15.91 16.51
N LEU A 129 18.42 -15.12 17.47
CA LEU A 129 18.27 -15.57 18.85
C LEU A 129 17.09 -16.54 18.97
N PHE A 130 17.36 -17.77 19.37
CA PHE A 130 16.34 -18.78 19.60
C PHE A 130 15.71 -18.59 20.98
N VAL A 131 14.40 -18.38 21.01
CA VAL A 131 13.66 -18.12 22.25
C VAL A 131 12.82 -19.34 22.64
N PRO A 132 13.11 -19.97 23.80
CA PRO A 132 12.30 -21.08 24.30
C PRO A 132 10.90 -20.61 24.69
N GLN A 133 9.93 -21.52 24.66
CA GLN A 133 8.50 -21.20 24.87
C GLN A 133 8.25 -20.33 26.12
N ALA A 134 8.94 -20.63 27.22
CA ALA A 134 8.82 -19.89 28.48
C ALA A 134 9.20 -18.40 28.39
N GLY A 135 10.10 -18.02 27.47
CA GLY A 135 10.57 -16.64 27.31
C GLY A 135 9.79 -15.82 26.28
N ARG A 136 8.96 -16.44 25.45
CA ARG A 136 8.33 -15.76 24.28
C ARG A 136 7.38 -14.64 24.68
N GLN A 137 6.54 -14.87 25.69
CA GLN A 137 5.61 -13.86 26.22
C GLN A 137 6.34 -12.63 26.74
N LEU A 138 7.46 -12.85 27.41
CA LEU A 138 8.30 -11.80 27.94
C LEU A 138 8.94 -10.99 26.80
N VAL A 139 9.45 -11.66 25.76
CA VAL A 139 9.95 -10.98 24.55
C VAL A 139 8.84 -10.16 23.88
N PHE A 140 7.63 -10.71 23.70
CA PHE A 140 6.52 -9.94 23.15
C PHE A 140 6.20 -8.69 23.98
N ALA A 141 6.09 -8.83 25.31
CA ALA A 141 5.83 -7.71 26.20
C ALA A 141 6.95 -6.64 26.14
N THR A 142 8.22 -7.05 26.13
CA THR A 142 9.37 -6.14 26.13
C THR A 142 9.50 -5.39 24.81
N PHE A 143 9.24 -6.01 23.66
CA PHE A 143 9.49 -5.37 22.36
C PHE A 143 8.25 -4.74 21.73
N HIS A 144 7.04 -5.14 22.15
CA HIS A 144 5.79 -4.54 21.66
C HIS A 144 5.13 -3.62 22.69
N SER A 145 4.93 -4.12 23.92
CA SER A 145 4.12 -3.46 24.95
C SER A 145 4.90 -2.49 25.84
N SER A 146 6.23 -2.45 25.73
CA SER A 146 7.05 -1.51 26.49
C SER A 146 6.89 -0.08 25.96
N PRO A 147 7.19 0.95 26.79
CA PRO A 147 7.22 2.34 26.32
C PRO A 147 8.13 2.55 25.10
N THR A 148 9.22 1.79 24.99
CA THR A 148 10.14 1.80 23.85
C THR A 148 9.60 1.05 22.62
N GLY A 149 8.81 -0.02 22.83
CA GLY A 149 8.15 -0.79 21.76
C GLY A 149 6.95 -0.06 21.17
N GLY A 150 6.29 0.79 21.94
CA GLY A 150 5.34 1.79 21.46
C GLY A 150 4.11 1.22 20.73
N HIS A 151 3.75 -0.04 20.96
CA HIS A 151 2.59 -0.69 20.32
C HIS A 151 2.60 -0.58 18.79
N GLN A 152 3.78 -0.75 18.19
CA GLN A 152 3.97 -0.67 16.75
C GLN A 152 3.08 -1.67 16.00
N GLY A 153 2.68 -1.29 14.78
CA GLY A 153 1.82 -2.13 13.95
C GLY A 153 2.45 -3.48 13.59
N LEU A 154 1.59 -4.47 13.36
CA LEU A 154 1.97 -5.86 13.08
C LEU A 154 3.12 -6.01 12.07
N ALA A 155 3.04 -5.31 10.93
CA ALA A 155 4.07 -5.39 9.89
C ALA A 155 5.46 -4.94 10.39
N HIS A 156 5.52 -3.87 11.19
CA HIS A 156 6.79 -3.37 11.73
C HIS A 156 7.33 -4.33 12.79
N THR A 157 6.49 -4.73 13.73
CA THR A 157 6.86 -5.68 14.80
C THR A 157 7.36 -7.00 14.21
N LEU A 158 6.69 -7.54 13.19
CA LEU A 158 7.14 -8.75 12.50
C LEU A 158 8.48 -8.57 11.81
N SER A 159 8.71 -7.44 11.15
CA SER A 159 9.99 -7.16 10.50
C SER A 159 11.14 -7.19 11.52
N VAL A 160 10.96 -6.55 12.68
CA VAL A 160 11.98 -6.54 13.75
C VAL A 160 12.18 -7.94 14.33
N PHE A 161 11.09 -8.65 14.64
CA PHE A 161 11.15 -9.95 15.28
C PHE A 161 11.75 -11.02 14.38
N THR A 162 11.42 -11.05 13.10
CA THR A 162 11.94 -12.05 12.15
C THR A 162 13.41 -11.87 11.81
N GLN A 163 13.95 -10.66 12.01
CA GLN A 163 15.37 -10.36 11.88
C GLN A 163 16.16 -10.69 13.16
N THR A 164 15.52 -10.58 14.33
CA THR A 164 16.21 -10.69 15.63
C THR A 164 16.05 -12.06 16.28
N PHE A 165 14.87 -12.67 16.17
CA PHE A 165 14.51 -13.89 16.87
C PHE A 165 14.10 -15.03 15.93
N SER A 166 14.16 -16.25 16.45
CA SER A 166 13.72 -17.43 15.71
C SER A 166 13.10 -18.48 16.63
N TRP A 167 11.90 -18.95 16.28
CA TRP A 167 11.30 -20.18 16.78
C TRP A 167 10.19 -20.63 15.82
N PRO A 168 9.82 -21.93 15.81
CA PRO A 168 8.67 -22.41 15.06
C PRO A 168 7.39 -21.69 15.51
N GLY A 169 6.65 -21.09 14.58
CA GLY A 169 5.39 -20.40 14.88
C GLY A 169 5.50 -18.92 15.25
N LEU A 170 6.69 -18.30 15.24
CA LEU A 170 6.90 -16.88 15.60
C LEU A 170 5.90 -15.91 14.93
N TRP A 171 5.62 -16.12 13.64
CA TRP A 171 4.66 -15.29 12.91
C TRP A 171 3.24 -15.39 13.49
N GLN A 172 2.74 -16.61 13.66
CA GLN A 172 1.38 -16.87 14.15
C GLN A 172 1.23 -16.37 15.59
N GLU A 173 2.17 -16.73 16.47
CA GLU A 173 2.15 -16.33 17.87
C GLU A 173 2.19 -14.79 18.04
N LEU A 174 2.95 -14.09 17.20
CA LEU A 174 3.01 -12.62 17.25
C LEU A 174 1.73 -11.96 16.74
N VAL A 175 1.12 -12.52 15.69
CA VAL A 175 -0.20 -12.06 15.20
C VAL A 175 -1.24 -12.21 16.31
N ASP A 176 -1.30 -13.38 16.94
CA ASP A 176 -2.23 -13.67 18.02
C ASP A 176 -2.00 -12.73 19.21
N PHE A 177 -0.74 -12.54 19.62
CA PHE A 177 -0.39 -11.61 20.70
C PHE A 177 -0.87 -10.18 20.43
N ILE A 178 -0.57 -9.62 19.24
CA ILE A 178 -1.00 -8.25 18.89
C ILE A 178 -2.52 -8.16 18.74
N SER A 179 -3.19 -9.22 18.27
CA SER A 179 -4.65 -9.26 18.19
C SER A 179 -5.31 -9.16 19.57
N THR A 180 -4.66 -9.69 20.61
CA THR A 180 -5.13 -9.62 22.01
C THR A 180 -4.65 -8.38 22.78
N CYS A 181 -3.84 -7.51 22.16
CA CYS A 181 -3.28 -6.34 22.85
C CYS A 181 -4.31 -5.20 22.99
N ASP A 182 -4.80 -4.95 24.21
CA ASP A 182 -5.82 -3.93 24.50
C ASP A 182 -5.47 -2.53 23.97
N SER A 183 -4.25 -2.05 24.20
CA SER A 183 -3.82 -0.72 23.74
C SER A 183 -3.85 -0.60 22.21
N CYS A 184 -3.46 -1.66 21.51
CA CYS A 184 -3.54 -1.73 20.05
C CYS A 184 -5.00 -1.76 19.57
N GLN A 185 -5.86 -2.56 20.21
CA GLN A 185 -7.27 -2.68 19.83
C GLN A 185 -8.05 -1.37 20.08
N GLN A 186 -7.77 -0.67 21.19
CA GLN A 186 -8.39 0.63 21.48
C GLN A 186 -7.92 1.72 20.51
N ALA A 187 -6.61 1.78 20.21
CA ALA A 187 -6.06 2.76 19.29
C ALA A 187 -6.52 2.54 17.83
N LYS A 188 -6.71 1.28 17.44
CA LYS A 188 -7.08 0.88 16.07
C LYS A 188 -8.54 0.42 15.93
N ALA A 189 -9.39 0.77 16.88
CA ALA A 189 -10.82 0.46 16.79
C ALA A 189 -11.34 0.90 15.41
N LEU A 190 -11.93 -0.05 14.68
CA LEU A 190 -12.58 0.20 13.40
C LEU A 190 -13.74 1.18 13.64
N ARG A 191 -13.48 2.48 13.52
CA ARG A 191 -14.49 3.54 13.64
C ARG A 191 -15.40 3.62 12.40
N LYS A 192 -15.20 2.75 11.41
CA LYS A 192 -16.00 2.70 10.21
C LYS A 192 -16.96 1.52 10.33
N VAL A 193 -18.26 1.84 10.40
CA VAL A 193 -19.32 0.92 10.00
C VAL A 193 -18.93 0.31 8.65
N PRO A 194 -19.12 -1.00 8.42
CA PRO A 194 -18.90 -1.58 7.10
C PRO A 194 -19.56 -0.66 6.07
N ALA A 195 -18.79 -0.20 5.08
CA ALA A 195 -19.35 0.65 4.04
C ALA A 195 -20.54 -0.13 3.46
N GLY A 196 -21.75 0.40 3.62
CA GLY A 196 -22.94 -0.21 3.03
C GLY A 196 -22.74 -0.39 1.53
N LEU A 197 -23.57 -1.21 0.90
CA LEU A 197 -23.52 -1.37 -0.55
C LEU A 197 -23.61 0.01 -1.21
N LEU A 198 -22.57 0.39 -1.96
CA LEU A 198 -22.56 1.64 -2.71
C LEU A 198 -23.66 1.53 -3.77
N LYS A 199 -24.77 2.23 -3.56
CA LYS A 199 -25.83 2.32 -4.56
C LYS A 199 -25.40 3.34 -5.60
N SER A 200 -24.96 2.85 -6.76
CA SER A 200 -24.67 3.72 -7.90
C SER A 200 -25.92 4.51 -8.29
N LEU A 201 -25.72 5.77 -8.69
CA LEU A 201 -26.80 6.56 -9.27
C LEU A 201 -27.29 5.87 -10.55
N PRO A 202 -28.60 5.93 -10.87
CA PRO A 202 -29.11 5.42 -12.12
C PRO A 202 -28.41 6.11 -13.30
N VAL A 203 -28.11 5.33 -14.35
CA VAL A 203 -27.52 5.89 -15.57
C VAL A 203 -28.56 6.81 -16.22
N PRO A 204 -28.23 8.07 -16.52
CA PRO A 204 -29.18 8.99 -17.14
C PRO A 204 -29.51 8.52 -18.56
N SER A 205 -30.74 8.79 -19.03
CA SER A 205 -31.21 8.34 -20.35
C SER A 205 -30.93 9.32 -21.48
N GLN A 206 -30.73 10.60 -21.16
CA GLN A 206 -30.52 11.67 -22.13
C GLN A 206 -29.56 12.74 -21.58
N PRO A 207 -28.90 13.53 -22.44
CA PRO A 207 -28.11 14.67 -22.00
C PRO A 207 -28.92 15.60 -21.09
N TRP A 208 -28.29 16.10 -20.02
CA TRP A 208 -28.86 17.07 -19.08
C TRP A 208 -30.05 16.57 -18.24
N SER A 209 -30.44 15.29 -18.30
CA SER A 209 -31.49 14.76 -17.41
C SER A 209 -31.01 14.56 -15.96
N SER A 210 -29.71 14.51 -15.73
CA SER A 210 -29.14 14.38 -14.41
C SER A 210 -27.80 15.07 -14.35
N ILE A 211 -27.64 15.96 -13.37
CA ILE A 211 -26.43 16.77 -13.21
C ILE A 211 -25.80 16.50 -11.85
N GLY A 212 -24.47 16.51 -11.82
CA GLY A 212 -23.69 16.63 -10.59
C GLY A 212 -23.30 18.09 -10.40
N MET A 213 -23.40 18.59 -9.17
CA MET A 213 -22.97 19.93 -8.82
C MET A 213 -21.95 19.84 -7.70
N ASP A 214 -20.85 20.58 -7.81
CA ASP A 214 -19.82 20.68 -6.78
C ASP A 214 -19.17 22.06 -6.77
N PHE A 215 -18.46 22.39 -5.69
CA PHE A 215 -17.75 23.65 -5.54
C PHE A 215 -16.26 23.43 -5.33
N ILE A 216 -15.46 24.09 -6.14
CA ILE A 216 -14.03 24.28 -5.86
C ILE A 216 -13.91 25.60 -5.08
N VAL A 217 -13.69 25.50 -3.77
CA VAL A 217 -13.63 26.65 -2.85
C VAL A 217 -12.20 26.99 -2.41
N LYS A 218 -12.04 28.08 -1.67
CA LYS A 218 -10.75 28.54 -1.11
C LYS A 218 -9.68 28.78 -2.17
N LEU A 219 -10.09 29.27 -3.34
CA LEU A 219 -9.17 29.65 -4.40
C LEU A 219 -8.62 31.07 -4.12
N PRO A 220 -7.40 31.39 -4.59
CA PRO A 220 -6.94 32.77 -4.63
C PRO A 220 -7.94 33.65 -5.38
N LYS A 221 -8.20 34.85 -4.86
CA LYS A 221 -9.13 35.79 -5.50
C LYS A 221 -8.66 36.14 -6.90
N SER A 222 -9.55 35.95 -7.88
CA SER A 222 -9.33 36.31 -9.28
C SER A 222 -10.57 37.01 -9.81
N CYS A 223 -10.40 38.24 -10.30
CA CYS A 223 -11.50 39.07 -10.82
C CYS A 223 -12.71 39.21 -9.84
N GLY A 224 -12.45 39.18 -8.52
CA GLY A 224 -13.49 39.29 -7.50
C GLY A 224 -14.15 37.98 -7.06
N PHE A 225 -13.76 36.84 -7.66
CA PHE A 225 -14.26 35.49 -7.36
C PHE A 225 -13.20 34.67 -6.61
N ASP A 226 -13.63 33.79 -5.71
CA ASP A 226 -12.77 32.91 -4.89
C ASP A 226 -13.21 31.44 -4.88
N ALA A 227 -14.21 31.10 -5.71
CA ALA A 227 -14.69 29.75 -5.89
C ALA A 227 -15.13 29.50 -7.35
N ILE A 228 -15.31 28.24 -7.72
CA ILE A 228 -15.88 27.83 -9.01
C ILE A 228 -17.01 26.83 -8.73
N LEU A 229 -18.19 27.10 -9.27
CA LEU A 229 -19.29 26.16 -9.34
C LEU A 229 -19.06 25.24 -10.54
N VAL A 230 -19.00 23.95 -10.28
CA VAL A 230 -18.82 22.90 -11.28
C VAL A 230 -20.17 22.21 -11.49
N ILE A 231 -20.72 22.29 -12.69
CA ILE A 231 -21.95 21.61 -13.09
C ILE A 231 -21.58 20.59 -14.16
N VAL A 232 -21.79 19.30 -13.88
CA VAL A 232 -21.43 18.21 -14.79
C VAL A 232 -22.68 17.48 -15.21
N ASP A 233 -22.91 17.35 -16.52
CA ASP A 233 -23.91 16.42 -17.04
C ASP A 233 -23.43 14.98 -16.81
N LEU A 234 -24.19 14.20 -16.07
CA LEU A 234 -23.82 12.83 -15.73
C LEU A 234 -23.90 11.89 -16.93
N TYR A 235 -24.61 12.27 -18.00
CA TYR A 235 -24.68 11.51 -19.25
C TYR A 235 -23.47 11.77 -20.14
N THR A 236 -23.32 13.00 -20.65
CA THR A 236 -22.26 13.36 -21.61
C THR A 236 -20.89 13.56 -20.98
N LYS A 237 -20.83 13.74 -19.64
CA LYS A 237 -19.65 14.21 -18.90
C LYS A 237 -19.19 15.62 -19.27
N GLY A 238 -20.02 16.39 -20.00
CA GLY A 238 -19.80 17.81 -20.22
C GLY A 238 -19.84 18.58 -18.90
N ALA A 239 -18.98 19.58 -18.76
CA ALA A 239 -18.89 20.40 -17.54
C ALA A 239 -18.99 21.89 -17.85
N HIS A 240 -19.80 22.60 -17.07
CA HIS A 240 -19.81 24.06 -16.98
C HIS A 240 -19.08 24.49 -15.73
N LEU A 241 -18.16 25.44 -15.89
CA LEU A 241 -17.37 26.02 -14.81
C LEU A 241 -17.78 27.48 -14.67
N VAL A 242 -18.44 27.83 -13.57
CA VAL A 242 -18.99 29.16 -13.36
C VAL A 242 -18.24 29.83 -12.21
N PRO A 243 -17.56 30.97 -12.43
CA PRO A 243 -16.85 31.67 -11.36
C PRO A 243 -17.84 32.18 -10.31
N CYS A 244 -17.54 31.92 -9.04
CA CYS A 244 -18.41 32.27 -7.94
C CYS A 244 -17.65 32.68 -6.67
N ASN A 245 -18.39 32.98 -5.61
CA ASN A 245 -17.85 33.34 -4.32
C ASN A 245 -18.26 32.27 -3.33
N GLU A 246 -17.39 31.91 -2.39
CA GLU A 246 -17.65 30.88 -1.38
C GLU A 246 -18.86 31.26 -0.51
N ALA A 247 -18.97 32.53 -0.12
CA ALA A 247 -20.08 33.07 0.65
C ALA A 247 -21.29 33.43 -0.25
N LYS A 248 -21.95 32.43 -0.83
CA LYS A 248 -23.19 32.63 -1.60
C LYS A 248 -24.42 32.11 -0.87
N ASP A 249 -25.43 32.97 -0.77
CA ASP A 249 -26.77 32.58 -0.35
C ASP A 249 -27.44 31.73 -1.44
N SER A 250 -28.29 30.78 -1.04
CA SER A 250 -29.08 29.93 -1.94
C SER A 250 -29.74 30.67 -3.13
N PRO A 251 -30.40 31.84 -2.96
CA PRO A 251 -31.01 32.55 -4.10
C PRO A 251 -29.98 33.03 -5.14
N LYS A 252 -28.80 33.50 -4.71
CA LYS A 252 -27.76 33.95 -5.64
C LYS A 252 -27.20 32.78 -6.43
N LEU A 253 -27.05 31.61 -5.79
CA LEU A 253 -26.64 30.37 -6.45
C LEU A 253 -27.66 29.95 -7.50
N ALA A 254 -28.96 30.01 -7.18
CA ALA A 254 -30.02 29.67 -8.12
C ALA A 254 -30.01 30.58 -9.37
N THR A 255 -29.78 31.88 -9.21
CA THR A 255 -29.63 32.79 -10.36
C THR A 255 -28.46 32.38 -11.26
N ILE A 256 -27.30 32.09 -10.67
CA ILE A 256 -26.09 31.65 -11.41
C ILE A 256 -26.30 30.32 -12.12
N PHE A 257 -27.16 29.46 -11.59
CA PHE A 257 -27.47 28.17 -12.20
C PHE A 257 -28.39 28.31 -13.42
N ILE A 258 -29.21 29.35 -13.48
CA ILE A 258 -30.19 29.59 -14.55
C ILE A 258 -29.58 30.45 -15.69
N ASP A 259 -28.70 31.39 -15.35
CA ASP A 259 -27.99 32.28 -16.28
C ASP A 259 -27.04 31.52 -17.23
#